data_AF-F4N4Q4-F1
#
_entry.id   AF-F4N4Q4-F1
#
_cell.length_a   1.000
_cell.length_b   1.000
_cell.length_c   1.000
_cell.angle_alpha   90.00
_cell.angle_beta   90.00
_cell.angle_gamma   90.00
#
_symmetry.space_group_name_H-M   'P 1'
#
loop_
_entity.id
_entity.type
_entity.pdbx_description
1 polymer ?
#
loop_
_entity_poly.entity_id
_entity_poly.type
_entity_poly.pdbx_seq_one_letter_code
_entity_poly.pdbx_strand_id
1 'polypeptide(L)'
;MEQTVNLWPLIGIAAIVIGFLLRINAVLVVISAGVITGLAALMPMATILEKLGEGFLNTRNLPLILLLPLAVIGLLERHGLKERAQAWISQIKSATSGRLLIVYLFVREATAALGLTSLGGHAQMVRPLLAPMAEGAAKTRYGELPEKVRYRLRAMSAATDNVGLFFGEDIFVAFGAIIFYA
;
A
#
# COMPACT_ATOMS: atom_id res chain seq x y z
N MET A 1 22.56 -28.89 32.06
CA MET A 1 22.51 -29.18 30.61
C MET A 1 22.39 -27.86 29.90
N GLU A 2 23.48 -27.39 29.31
CA GLU A 2 23.49 -26.13 28.56
C GLU A 2 22.50 -26.23 27.39
N GLN A 3 21.55 -25.31 27.33
CA GLN A 3 20.75 -25.11 26.13
C GLN A 3 21.67 -24.50 25.08
N THR A 4 22.33 -25.33 24.27
CA THR A 4 23.13 -24.89 23.15
C THR A 4 22.21 -24.16 22.16
N VAL A 5 22.31 -22.84 22.11
CA VAL A 5 21.55 -22.02 21.16
C VAL A 5 22.00 -22.37 19.74
N ASN A 6 21.12 -23.01 18.97
CA ASN A 6 21.40 -23.35 17.58
C ASN A 6 21.30 -22.08 16.72
N LEU A 7 22.45 -21.54 16.30
CA LEU A 7 22.56 -20.33 15.48
C LEU A 7 22.53 -20.60 13.96
N TRP A 8 22.55 -21.86 13.53
CA TRP A 8 22.52 -22.23 12.11
C TRP A 8 21.31 -21.69 11.34
N PRO A 9 20.10 -21.55 11.95
CA PRO A 9 18.96 -20.93 11.27
C PRO A 9 19.22 -19.49 10.78
N LEU A 10 20.20 -18.77 11.36
CA LEU A 10 20.54 -17.40 10.92
C LEU A 10 21.16 -17.36 9.51
N ILE A 11 21.61 -18.50 8.96
CA ILE A 11 22.10 -18.58 7.58
C ILE A 11 21.01 -18.15 6.58
N GLY A 12 19.72 -18.35 6.92
CA GLY A 12 18.62 -17.85 6.11
C GLY A 12 18.61 -16.33 5.97
N ILE A 13 19.00 -15.58 7.01
CA ILE A 13 19.10 -14.11 6.95
C ILE A 13 20.22 -13.71 5.97
N ALA A 14 21.36 -14.39 6.00
CA ALA A 14 22.44 -14.14 5.04
C ALA A 14 21.97 -14.40 3.59
N ALA A 15 21.18 -15.44 3.36
CA ALA A 15 20.58 -15.71 2.05
C ALA A 15 19.63 -14.59 1.60
N ILE A 16 18.83 -14.01 2.51
CA ILE A 16 17.98 -12.84 2.21
C ILE A 16 18.83 -11.64 1.80
N VAL A 17 19.88 -11.33 2.57
CA VAL A 17 20.77 -10.20 2.31
C VAL A 17 21.42 -10.35 0.93
N ILE A 18 21.98 -11.52 0.63
CA ILE A 18 22.60 -11.80 -0.67
C ILE A 18 21.58 -11.71 -1.80
N GLY A 19 20.38 -12.29 -1.61
CA GLY A 19 19.32 -12.27 -2.62
C GLY A 19 18.86 -10.85 -3.00
N PHE A 20 18.71 -9.97 -2.00
CA PHE A 20 18.39 -8.57 -2.24
C PHE A 20 19.56 -7.77 -2.82
N LEU A 21 20.80 -8.08 -2.42
CA LEU A 21 22.00 -7.47 -3.01
C LEU A 21 22.09 -7.75 -4.52
N LEU A 22 21.75 -8.98 -4.91
CA LEU A 22 21.69 -9.43 -6.29
C LEU A 22 20.41 -8.98 -7.04
N ARG A 23 19.52 -8.23 -6.38
CA ARG A 23 18.24 -7.75 -6.94
C ARG A 23 17.36 -8.85 -7.53
N ILE A 24 17.44 -10.06 -6.96
CA ILE A 24 16.59 -11.20 -7.35
C ILE A 24 15.16 -10.92 -6.91
N ASN A 25 14.17 -11.53 -7.57
CA ASN A 25 12.76 -11.42 -7.19
C ASN A 25 12.57 -11.75 -5.70
N ALA A 26 12.02 -10.79 -4.95
CA ALA A 26 11.82 -10.86 -3.51
C ALA A 26 11.10 -12.13 -3.06
N VAL A 27 10.10 -12.59 -3.82
CA VAL A 27 9.33 -13.80 -3.47
C VAL A 27 10.22 -15.04 -3.50
N LEU A 28 11.09 -15.18 -4.52
CA LEU A 28 12.02 -16.31 -4.62
C LEU A 28 13.07 -16.26 -3.51
N VAL A 29 13.58 -15.06 -3.19
CA VAL A 29 14.55 -14.86 -2.11
C VAL A 29 13.96 -15.27 -0.75
N VAL A 30 12.72 -14.86 -0.46
CA VAL A 30 12.06 -15.19 0.81
C VAL A 30 11.75 -16.68 0.91
N ILE A 31 11.24 -17.31 -0.16
CA ILE A 31 10.95 -18.76 -0.16
C ILE A 31 12.23 -19.57 0.03
N SER A 32 13.29 -19.26 -0.72
CA SER A 32 14.57 -19.97 -0.61
C SER A 32 15.20 -19.79 0.78
N ALA A 33 15.17 -18.58 1.34
CA ALA A 33 15.64 -18.32 2.70
C ALA A 33 14.82 -19.06 3.78
N GLY A 34 13.50 -19.16 3.61
CA GLY A 34 12.63 -19.94 4.48
C GLY A 34 12.99 -21.42 4.47
N VAL A 35 13.25 -21.98 3.28
CA VAL A 35 13.71 -23.37 3.12
C VAL A 35 15.09 -23.58 3.75
N ILE A 36 16.05 -22.67 3.51
CA ILE A 36 17.40 -22.74 4.10
C ILE A 36 17.33 -22.69 5.63
N THR A 37 16.51 -21.79 6.19
CA THR A 37 16.28 -21.67 7.64
C THR A 37 15.69 -22.96 8.20
N GLY A 38 14.66 -23.52 7.55
CA GLY A 38 14.00 -24.75 7.99
C GLY A 38 14.94 -25.96 7.97
N LEU A 39 15.77 -26.08 6.92
CA LEU A 39 16.79 -27.14 6.81
C LEU A 39 17.88 -26.96 7.88
N ALA A 40 18.35 -25.74 8.10
CA ALA A 40 19.35 -25.43 9.14
C ALA A 40 18.82 -25.63 10.57
N ALA A 41 17.50 -25.56 10.77
CA ALA A 41 16.81 -25.87 12.01
C ALA A 41 16.51 -27.38 12.20
N LEU A 42 16.95 -28.25 11.27
CA LEU A 42 16.69 -29.69 11.27
C LEU A 42 15.17 -30.01 11.29
N MET A 43 14.35 -29.15 10.68
CA MET A 43 12.91 -29.38 10.59
C MET A 43 12.60 -30.39 9.48
N PRO A 44 11.65 -31.32 9.71
CA PRO A 44 11.13 -32.18 8.64
C PRO A 44 10.56 -31.35 7.49
N MET A 45 10.75 -31.82 6.25
CA MET A 45 10.28 -31.12 5.04
C MET A 45 8.77 -30.84 5.08
N ALA A 46 7.99 -31.77 5.64
CA ALA A 46 6.55 -31.58 5.85
C ALA A 46 6.23 -30.35 6.72
N THR A 47 6.97 -30.16 7.82
CA THR A 47 6.80 -29.03 8.74
C THR A 47 7.22 -27.70 8.10
N ILE A 48 8.25 -27.71 7.24
CA ILE A 48 8.66 -26.52 6.48
C ILE A 48 7.53 -26.10 5.52
N LEU A 49 6.97 -27.05 4.76
CA LEU A 49 5.86 -26.77 3.85
C LEU A 49 4.61 -26.31 4.60
N GLU A 50 4.31 -26.93 5.74
CA GLU A 50 3.19 -26.55 6.60
C GLU A 50 3.35 -25.11 7.10
N LYS A 51 4.52 -24.73 7.61
CA LYS A 51 4.77 -23.36 8.09
C LYS A 51 4.76 -22.31 6.98
N LEU A 52 5.28 -22.65 5.80
CA LEU A 52 5.17 -21.78 4.62
C LEU A 52 3.70 -21.62 4.18
N GLY A 53 2.93 -22.70 4.19
CA GLY A 53 1.50 -22.70 3.87
C GLY A 53 0.68 -21.90 4.88
N GLU A 54 0.93 -22.11 6.17
CA GLU A 54 0.30 -21.37 7.27
C GLU A 54 0.60 -19.87 7.16
N GLY A 55 1.85 -19.49 6.90
CA GLY A 55 2.23 -18.10 6.64
C GLY A 55 1.51 -17.49 5.44
N PHE A 56 1.37 -18.25 4.35
CA PHE A 56 0.63 -17.81 3.16
C PHE A 56 -0.86 -17.64 3.45
N LEU A 57 -1.48 -18.57 4.16
CA LEU A 57 -2.90 -18.52 4.52
C LEU A 57 -3.21 -17.37 5.50
N ASN A 58 -2.35 -17.15 6.50
CA ASN A 58 -2.49 -16.04 7.45
C ASN A 58 -2.38 -14.68 6.74
N THR A 59 -1.55 -14.61 5.69
CA THR A 59 -1.36 -13.38 4.92
C THR A 59 -2.35 -13.23 3.76
N ARG A 60 -3.18 -14.24 3.47
CA ARG A 60 -4.11 -14.30 2.32
C ARG A 60 -5.09 -13.14 2.25
N ASN A 61 -5.49 -12.60 3.40
CA ASN A 61 -6.40 -11.47 3.45
C ASN A 61 -5.78 -10.21 2.82
N LEU A 62 -4.45 -10.03 2.90
CA LEU A 62 -3.79 -8.86 2.30
C LEU A 62 -3.88 -8.86 0.76
N PRO A 63 -3.50 -9.93 0.02
CA PRO A 63 -3.74 -10.01 -1.41
C PRO A 63 -5.21 -9.87 -1.80
N LEU A 64 -6.15 -10.48 -1.05
CA LEU A 64 -7.57 -10.38 -1.39
C LEU A 64 -8.09 -8.94 -1.25
N ILE A 65 -7.72 -8.25 -0.16
CA ILE A 65 -8.08 -6.85 0.06
C ILE A 65 -7.41 -5.93 -0.96
N LEU A 66 -6.23 -6.26 -1.49
CA LEU A 66 -5.55 -5.42 -2.47
C LEU A 66 -5.97 -5.69 -3.92
N LEU A 67 -6.13 -6.96 -4.29
CA LEU A 67 -6.39 -7.41 -5.66
C LEU A 67 -7.85 -7.27 -6.06
N LEU A 68 -8.78 -7.56 -5.15
CA LEU A 68 -10.22 -7.53 -5.46
C LEU A 68 -10.68 -6.10 -5.78
N PRO A 69 -10.36 -5.07 -4.97
CA PRO A 69 -10.70 -3.70 -5.33
C PRO A 69 -10.02 -3.25 -6.61
N LEU A 70 -8.77 -3.66 -6.87
CA LEU A 70 -8.08 -3.32 -8.10
C LEU A 70 -8.82 -3.84 -9.34
N ALA A 71 -9.33 -5.07 -9.29
CA ALA A 71 -10.13 -5.64 -10.37
C ALA A 71 -11.46 -4.88 -10.57
N VAL A 72 -12.15 -4.55 -9.47
CA VAL A 72 -13.39 -3.74 -9.50
C VAL A 72 -13.12 -2.36 -10.09
N ILE A 73 -12.04 -1.71 -9.66
CA ILE A 73 -11.63 -0.40 -10.16
C ILE A 73 -11.26 -0.46 -11.64
N GLY A 74 -10.56 -1.50 -12.08
CA GLY A 74 -10.28 -1.71 -13.50
C GLY A 74 -11.55 -1.84 -14.35
N LEU A 75 -12.57 -2.51 -13.83
CA LEU A 75 -13.89 -2.58 -14.48
C LEU A 75 -14.58 -1.21 -14.51
N LEU A 76 -14.55 -0.46 -13.41
CA LEU A 76 -15.15 0.87 -13.32
C LEU A 76 -14.43 1.88 -14.24
N GLU A 77 -13.10 1.83 -14.33
CA GLU A 77 -12.31 2.64 -15.27
C GLU A 77 -12.72 2.36 -16.71
N ARG A 78 -12.92 1.08 -17.08
CA ARG A 78 -13.40 0.70 -18.42
C ARG A 78 -14.79 1.26 -18.73
N HIS A 79 -15.63 1.46 -17.72
CA HIS A 79 -16.98 2.04 -17.86
C HIS A 79 -17.03 3.56 -17.67
N GLY A 80 -15.87 4.23 -17.66
CA GLY A 80 -15.80 5.69 -17.69
C GLY A 80 -15.82 6.37 -16.32
N LEU A 81 -15.31 5.70 -15.27
CA LEU A 81 -15.20 6.27 -13.93
C LEU A 81 -14.47 7.62 -13.91
N LYS A 82 -13.40 7.74 -14.71
CA LYS A 82 -12.54 8.94 -14.78
C LYS A 82 -13.32 10.12 -15.34
N GLU A 83 -14.03 9.91 -16.43
CA GLU A 83 -14.85 10.88 -17.14
C GLU A 83 -16.02 11.33 -16.25
N ARG A 84 -16.65 10.38 -15.55
CA ARG A 84 -17.74 10.68 -14.61
C ARG A 84 -17.27 11.54 -13.44
N ALA A 85 -16.11 11.20 -12.86
CA ALA A 85 -15.52 11.95 -11.75
C ALA A 85 -15.12 13.38 -12.19
N GLN A 86 -14.57 13.53 -13.40
CA GLN A 86 -14.26 14.84 -14.00
C GLN A 86 -15.51 15.67 -14.29
N ALA A 87 -16.55 15.07 -14.86
CA ALA A 87 -17.82 15.75 -15.09
C ALA A 87 -18.44 16.22 -13.77
N TRP A 88 -18.42 15.37 -12.75
CA TRP A 88 -18.97 15.70 -11.44
C TRP A 88 -18.22 16.84 -10.75
N ILE A 89 -16.88 16.79 -10.70
CA ILE A 89 -16.09 17.86 -10.07
C ILE A 89 -16.23 19.19 -10.83
N SER A 90 -16.44 19.15 -12.15
CA SER A 90 -16.61 20.35 -12.99
C SER A 90 -17.89 21.13 -12.68
N GLN A 91 -18.91 20.47 -12.11
CA GLN A 91 -20.16 21.12 -11.70
C GLN A 91 -19.99 21.93 -10.40
N ILE A 92 -18.95 21.64 -9.61
CA ILE A 92 -18.71 22.29 -8.32
C ILE A 92 -17.83 23.53 -8.53
N LYS A 93 -18.45 24.70 -8.70
CA LYS A 93 -17.75 25.98 -8.96
C LYS A 93 -16.71 26.37 -7.90
N SER A 94 -16.85 25.88 -6.66
CA SER A 94 -15.93 26.15 -5.55
C SER A 94 -14.79 25.12 -5.42
N ALA A 95 -14.84 24.03 -6.20
CA ALA A 95 -13.84 22.98 -6.15
C ALA A 95 -12.54 23.46 -6.81
N THR A 96 -11.46 23.43 -6.05
CA THR A 96 -10.10 23.66 -6.55
C THR A 96 -9.29 22.41 -6.26
N SER A 97 -8.26 22.13 -7.06
CA SER A 97 -7.39 20.98 -6.83
C SER A 97 -6.80 20.99 -5.42
N GLY A 98 -6.42 22.16 -4.90
CA GLY A 98 -5.94 22.31 -3.52
C GLY A 98 -6.99 21.94 -2.47
N ARG A 99 -8.21 22.51 -2.55
CA ARG A 99 -9.30 22.18 -1.61
C ARG A 99 -9.69 20.71 -1.68
N LEU A 100 -9.74 20.13 -2.88
CA LEU A 100 -10.02 18.71 -3.08
C LEU A 100 -8.97 17.85 -2.34
N LEU A 101 -7.68 18.16 -2.51
CA LEU A 101 -6.60 17.43 -1.84
C LEU A 101 -6.64 17.60 -0.32
N ILE A 102 -6.99 18.78 0.20
CA ILE A 102 -7.14 19.00 1.65
C ILE A 102 -8.28 18.15 2.22
N VAL A 103 -9.44 18.14 1.57
CA VAL A 103 -10.58 17.31 2.01
C VAL A 103 -10.22 15.83 1.94
N TYR A 104 -9.56 15.39 0.85
CA TYR A 104 -9.09 14.01 0.73
C TYR A 104 -8.09 13.65 1.82
N LEU A 105 -7.12 14.52 2.12
CA LEU A 105 -6.14 14.32 3.20
C LEU A 105 -6.84 14.08 4.53
N PHE A 106 -7.76 14.96 4.90
CA PHE A 106 -8.51 14.86 6.16
C PHE A 106 -9.31 13.55 6.24
N VAL A 107 -10.02 13.18 5.17
CA VAL A 107 -10.78 11.92 5.14
C VAL A 107 -9.84 10.71 5.24
N ARG A 108 -8.69 10.75 4.55
CA ARG A 108 -7.71 9.67 4.55
C ARG A 108 -7.05 9.51 5.93
N GLU A 109 -6.65 10.60 6.57
CA GLU A 109 -6.12 10.61 7.93
C GLU A 109 -7.15 10.10 8.93
N ALA A 110 -8.39 10.59 8.87
CA ALA A 110 -9.45 10.16 9.79
C ALA A 110 -9.80 8.67 9.63
N THR A 111 -9.84 8.16 8.39
CA THR A 111 -10.10 6.73 8.15
C THR A 111 -8.94 5.86 8.60
N ALA A 112 -7.69 6.27 8.34
CA ALA A 112 -6.51 5.57 8.85
C ALA A 112 -6.45 5.59 10.39
N ALA A 113 -6.80 6.73 11.02
CA ALA A 113 -6.90 6.90 12.47
C ALA A 113 -8.07 6.14 13.11
N LEU A 114 -8.98 5.55 12.32
CA LEU A 114 -10.00 4.60 12.79
C LEU A 114 -9.61 3.14 12.51
N GLY A 115 -8.40 2.89 12.01
CA GLY A 115 -7.88 1.55 11.71
C GLY A 115 -8.24 1.06 10.30
N LEU A 116 -8.84 1.90 9.45
CA LEU A 116 -9.21 1.58 8.08
C LEU A 116 -8.10 1.96 7.09
N THR A 117 -6.85 1.57 7.40
CA THR A 117 -5.67 1.85 6.58
C THR A 117 -5.79 1.28 5.16
N SER A 118 -6.54 0.18 5.01
CA SER A 118 -6.86 -0.48 3.74
C SER A 118 -7.83 0.28 2.83
N LEU A 119 -8.54 1.30 3.34
CA LEU A 119 -9.45 2.14 2.53
C LEU A 119 -8.70 3.24 1.79
N GLY A 120 -7.97 2.89 0.74
CA GLY A 120 -7.25 3.84 -0.11
C GLY A 120 -6.03 3.22 -0.77
N GLY A 121 -5.13 4.07 -1.26
CA GLY A 121 -3.89 3.61 -1.89
C GLY A 121 -3.72 4.06 -3.33
N HIS A 122 -2.47 4.02 -3.79
CA HIS A 122 -2.06 4.63 -5.05
C HIS A 122 -2.72 4.00 -6.27
N ALA A 123 -2.83 2.68 -6.28
CA ALA A 123 -3.46 1.94 -7.38
C ALA A 123 -4.99 2.04 -7.35
N GLN A 124 -5.58 2.19 -6.15
CA GLN A 124 -7.02 2.05 -5.95
C GLN A 124 -7.78 3.38 -5.94
N MET A 125 -7.15 4.46 -5.45
CA MET A 125 -7.83 5.74 -5.24
C MET A 125 -7.14 6.88 -5.98
N VAL A 126 -5.80 6.94 -5.93
CA VAL A 126 -5.03 8.05 -6.52
C VAL A 126 -5.14 8.07 -8.04
N ARG A 127 -4.79 6.96 -8.71
CA ARG A 127 -4.81 6.86 -10.18
C ARG A 127 -6.21 6.95 -10.81
N PRO A 128 -7.22 6.20 -10.35
CA PRO A 128 -8.54 6.17 -11.00
C PRO A 128 -9.41 7.39 -10.70
N LEU A 129 -9.23 8.05 -9.55
CA LEU A 129 -10.21 9.00 -9.03
C LEU A 129 -9.58 10.33 -8.61
N LEU A 130 -8.64 10.34 -7.66
CA LEU A 130 -8.10 11.59 -7.11
C LEU A 130 -7.35 12.43 -8.16
N ALA A 131 -6.49 11.79 -8.95
CA ALA A 131 -5.74 12.45 -10.02
C ALA A 131 -6.65 13.04 -11.12
N PRO A 132 -7.58 12.27 -11.74
CA PRO A 132 -8.47 12.83 -12.75
C PRO A 132 -9.40 13.91 -12.18
N MET A 133 -9.86 13.83 -10.93
CA MET A 133 -10.64 14.89 -10.28
C MET A 133 -9.81 16.15 -10.03
N ALA A 134 -8.56 16.02 -9.58
CA ALA A 134 -7.67 17.16 -9.36
C ALA A 134 -7.32 17.86 -10.68
N GLU A 135 -7.11 17.09 -11.75
CA GLU A 135 -6.96 17.63 -13.12
C GLU A 135 -8.22 18.31 -13.62
N GLY A 136 -9.39 17.69 -13.42
CA GLY A 136 -10.70 18.23 -13.79
C GLY A 136 -10.98 19.57 -13.11
N ALA A 137 -10.76 19.66 -11.80
CA ALA A 137 -10.94 20.89 -11.02
C ALA A 137 -10.01 22.02 -11.49
N ALA A 138 -8.75 21.71 -11.82
CA ALA A 138 -7.83 22.70 -12.36
C ALA A 138 -8.22 23.11 -13.80
N LYS A 139 -8.67 22.17 -14.63
CA LYS A 139 -9.10 22.43 -16.01
C LYS A 139 -10.34 23.32 -16.07
N THR A 140 -11.31 23.11 -15.19
CA THR A 140 -12.52 23.94 -15.10
C THR A 140 -12.20 25.40 -14.78
N ARG A 141 -11.14 25.67 -14.01
CA ARG A 141 -10.79 27.03 -13.58
C ARG A 141 -9.79 27.72 -14.51
N TYR A 142 -8.82 26.98 -15.03
CA TYR A 142 -7.69 27.55 -15.77
C TYR A 142 -7.66 27.15 -17.26
N GLY A 143 -8.63 26.36 -17.74
CA GLY A 143 -8.64 25.85 -19.12
C GLY A 143 -7.62 24.74 -19.33
N GLU A 144 -7.04 24.65 -20.52
CA GLU A 144 -6.06 23.60 -20.82
C GLU A 144 -4.77 23.75 -19.98
N LEU A 145 -4.42 22.68 -19.28
CA LEU A 145 -3.26 22.68 -18.38
C LEU A 145 -2.02 22.18 -19.13
N PRO A 146 -0.87 22.90 -18.99
CA PRO A 146 0.42 22.40 -19.46
C PRO A 146 0.75 21.04 -18.85
N GLU A 147 1.45 20.19 -19.60
CA GLU A 147 1.75 18.82 -19.18
C GLU A 147 2.51 18.75 -17.84
N LYS A 148 3.44 19.69 -17.61
CA LYS A 148 4.16 19.83 -16.34
C LYS A 148 3.23 20.02 -15.13
N VAL A 149 2.17 20.80 -15.29
CA VAL A 149 1.19 21.05 -14.22
C VAL A 149 0.36 19.79 -13.96
N ARG A 150 0.01 19.06 -15.02
CA ARG A 150 -0.71 17.78 -14.92
C ARG A 150 0.09 16.74 -14.15
N TYR A 151 1.37 16.56 -14.47
CA TYR A 151 2.24 15.66 -13.69
C TYR A 151 2.42 16.13 -12.25
N ARG A 152 2.52 17.44 -12.01
CA ARG A 152 2.59 17.98 -10.65
C ARG A 152 1.32 17.68 -9.85
N LEU A 153 0.14 17.81 -10.45
CA LEU A 153 -1.12 17.46 -9.81
C LEU A 153 -1.17 15.96 -9.46
N ARG A 154 -0.78 15.07 -10.38
CA ARG A 154 -0.68 13.63 -10.10
C ARG A 154 0.28 13.32 -8.97
N ALA A 155 1.44 13.97 -8.96
CA ALA A 155 2.44 13.81 -7.92
C ALA A 155 1.90 14.29 -6.56
N MET A 156 1.22 15.44 -6.52
CA MET A 156 0.58 15.94 -5.31
C MET A 156 -0.53 15.01 -4.83
N SER A 157 -1.37 14.48 -5.72
CA SER A 157 -2.40 13.48 -5.36
C SER A 157 -1.80 12.23 -4.74
N ALA A 158 -0.69 11.73 -5.28
CA ALA A 158 0.04 10.59 -4.71
C ALA A 158 0.66 10.93 -3.35
N ALA A 159 1.27 12.10 -3.23
CA ALA A 159 1.86 12.57 -1.98
C ALA A 159 0.81 12.71 -0.87
N THR A 160 -0.37 13.29 -1.18
CA THR A 160 -1.46 13.45 -0.22
C THR A 160 -1.95 12.11 0.34
N ASP A 161 -2.06 11.07 -0.49
CA ASP A 161 -2.45 9.73 -0.04
C ASP A 161 -1.41 9.08 0.89
N ASN A 162 -0.13 9.23 0.59
CA ASN A 162 0.94 8.70 1.45
C ASN A 162 1.02 9.44 2.78
N VAL A 163 1.00 10.78 2.75
CA VAL A 163 1.07 11.60 3.95
C VAL A 163 -0.12 11.30 4.85
N GLY A 164 -1.34 11.25 4.29
CA GLY A 164 -2.53 10.99 5.08
C GLY A 164 -2.59 9.57 5.66
N LEU A 165 -2.09 8.56 4.93
CA LEU A 165 -1.98 7.21 5.48
C LEU A 165 -0.93 7.14 6.60
N PHE A 166 0.26 7.70 6.36
CA PHE A 166 1.37 7.65 7.31
C PHE A 166 1.01 8.30 8.65
N PHE A 167 0.59 9.57 8.62
CA PHE A 167 0.23 10.28 9.85
C PHE A 167 -1.09 9.79 10.46
N GLY A 168 -2.05 9.33 9.64
CA GLY A 168 -3.30 8.79 10.15
C GLY A 168 -3.12 7.44 10.87
N GLU A 169 -2.24 6.57 10.37
CA GLU A 169 -1.87 5.32 11.03
C GLU A 169 -1.16 5.59 12.36
N ASP A 170 -0.29 6.60 12.41
CA ASP A 170 0.42 6.99 13.63
C ASP A 170 -0.50 7.58 14.73
N ILE A 171 -1.67 8.12 14.35
CA ILE A 171 -2.70 8.58 15.28
C ILE A 171 -3.53 7.41 15.83
N PHE A 172 -3.55 6.26 15.15
CA PHE A 172 -4.37 5.13 15.55
C PHE A 172 -3.93 4.61 16.93
N VAL A 173 -4.91 4.52 17.82
CA VAL A 173 -4.80 4.14 19.25
C VAL A 173 -4.23 2.71 19.47
N ALA A 174 -3.92 1.96 18.40
CA ALA A 174 -3.44 0.58 18.48
C ALA A 174 -1.97 0.37 18.06
N PHE A 175 -1.10 1.39 18.11
CA PHE A 175 0.33 1.12 18.24
C PHE A 175 0.63 0.63 19.66
N GLY A 176 0.37 -0.66 19.91
CA GLY A 176 0.74 -1.35 21.14
C GLY A 176 2.24 -1.23 21.47
N ALA A 177 3.10 -0.92 20.49
CA ALA A 177 4.52 -0.71 20.70
C ALA A 177 4.85 0.51 21.60
N ILE A 178 4.01 1.57 21.62
CA ILE A 178 4.24 2.74 22.47
C ILE A 178 3.71 2.51 23.89
N ILE A 179 2.63 1.74 24.04
CA ILE A 179 2.08 1.38 25.37
C ILE A 179 3.07 0.54 26.19
N PHE A 180 3.98 -0.21 25.57
CA PHE A 180 4.99 -0.99 26.29
C PHE A 180 6.29 -0.24 26.63
N TYR A 181 6.43 1.04 26.25
CA TYR A 181 7.61 1.85 26.55
C TYR A 181 7.32 3.11 27.41
N ALA A 182 6.11 3.25 27.95
CA ALA A 182 5.74 4.30 28.91
C ALA A 182 5.60 3.75 30.33
#